data_AF-A0A3A8QBX8-F1
#
_entry.id   AF-A0A3A8QBX8-F1
#
_cell.length_a   1.000
_cell.length_b   1.000
_cell.length_c   1.000
_cell.angle_alpha   90.00
_cell.angle_beta   90.00
_cell.angle_gamma   90.00
#
_symmetry.space_group_name_H-M   'P 1'
#
loop_
_entity.id
_entity.type
_entity.pdbx_description
1 polymer ?
#
loop_
_entity_poly.entity_id
_entity_poly.type
_entity_poly.pdbx_seq_one_letter_code
_entity_poly.pdbx_strand_id
1 'polypeptide(L)'
;MPRTLAAALALVAVLATTAAQSLEAAASKVYRGNDGQTVEVVTLEPRTSSEALIRVRGTDSEHDGITLKCTVKKLSRGADYVTRYHGDDYTVLVQRDGVHEASLPGAPSFRVKFNQEATDRFAAGEVLAAHQQQRESGQLAAFQKKPWPHLEKKYAARATEAVAALQKRCGVAPSFTFDWKSFGDEQMAELDVWAACAPLATQAGKHCASVKDARALVCRFGPTLGFERAGDTLTFTTTNKGAAEGPAFLDGKLSP
;
A
#
# COMPACT_ATOMS: atom_id res chain seq x y z
N MET A 1 -62.84 26.64 -8.81
CA MET A 1 -62.27 25.37 -9.29
C MET A 1 -60.88 25.65 -9.86
N PRO A 2 -59.80 25.27 -9.16
CA PRO A 2 -58.43 25.60 -9.57
C PRO A 2 -57.89 24.51 -10.51
N ARG A 3 -57.16 24.92 -11.57
CA ARG A 3 -56.31 24.03 -12.37
C ARG A 3 -54.86 24.43 -12.10
N THR A 4 -54.20 23.62 -11.29
CA THR A 4 -52.77 23.67 -11.00
C THR A 4 -51.98 23.25 -12.24
N LEU A 5 -51.14 24.15 -12.75
CA LEU A 5 -50.08 23.83 -13.71
C LEU A 5 -48.82 23.46 -12.91
N ALA A 6 -48.50 22.17 -12.88
CA ALA A 6 -47.26 21.67 -12.30
C ALA A 6 -46.11 21.87 -13.31
N ALA A 7 -45.13 22.69 -12.94
CA ALA A 7 -43.87 22.83 -13.65
C ALA A 7 -42.96 21.63 -13.31
N ALA A 8 -42.65 20.80 -14.31
CA ALA A 8 -41.72 19.68 -14.17
C ALA A 8 -40.27 20.19 -14.26
N LEU A 9 -39.53 20.13 -13.15
CA LEU A 9 -38.09 20.30 -13.11
C LEU A 9 -37.42 19.00 -13.57
N ALA A 10 -36.78 19.00 -14.74
CA ALA A 10 -35.92 17.90 -15.17
C ALA A 10 -34.50 18.09 -14.61
N LEU A 11 -34.16 17.33 -13.57
CA LEU A 11 -32.82 17.28 -13.01
C LEU A 11 -31.99 16.23 -13.79
N VAL A 12 -31.13 16.67 -14.70
CA VAL A 12 -30.18 15.80 -15.40
C VAL A 12 -28.95 15.62 -14.51
N ALA A 13 -28.88 14.50 -13.79
CA ALA A 13 -27.68 14.10 -13.06
C ALA A 13 -26.68 13.47 -14.04
N VAL A 14 -25.60 14.19 -14.35
CA VAL A 14 -24.44 13.63 -15.07
C VAL A 14 -23.64 12.77 -14.10
N LEU A 15 -23.92 11.47 -14.09
CA LEU A 15 -23.05 10.48 -13.45
C LEU A 15 -21.81 10.32 -14.33
N ALA A 16 -20.69 10.92 -13.91
CA ALA A 16 -19.38 10.62 -14.46
C ALA A 16 -19.03 9.17 -14.12
N THR A 17 -19.29 8.24 -15.03
CA THR A 17 -18.77 6.87 -14.97
C THR A 17 -17.26 6.94 -15.18
N THR A 18 -16.47 6.89 -14.10
CA THR A 18 -15.09 6.45 -14.18
C THR A 18 -15.11 5.00 -14.64
N ALA A 19 -14.94 4.76 -15.94
CA ALA A 19 -14.74 3.41 -16.44
C ALA A 19 -13.45 2.88 -15.82
N ALA A 20 -13.57 2.02 -14.80
CA ALA A 20 -12.48 1.16 -14.39
C ALA A 20 -12.14 0.33 -15.63
N GLN A 21 -11.03 0.65 -16.30
CA GLN A 21 -10.56 -0.13 -17.44
C GLN A 21 -10.28 -1.55 -16.94
N SER A 22 -11.15 -2.48 -17.33
CA SER A 22 -10.96 -3.90 -17.03
C SER A 22 -9.71 -4.38 -17.75
N LEU A 23 -8.83 -5.06 -17.03
CA LEU A 23 -7.68 -5.73 -17.65
C LEU A 23 -8.19 -6.84 -18.57
N GLU A 24 -7.66 -6.92 -19.78
CA GLU A 24 -8.02 -7.94 -20.76
C GLU A 24 -6.79 -8.81 -21.10
N ALA A 25 -7.03 -10.11 -21.28
CA ALA A 25 -6.00 -11.07 -21.63
C ALA A 25 -5.80 -11.14 -23.15
N ALA A 26 -4.57 -10.87 -23.58
CA ALA A 26 -4.13 -10.97 -24.97
C ALA A 26 -3.66 -12.40 -25.34
N ALA A 27 -3.02 -13.07 -24.39
CA ALA A 27 -2.49 -14.43 -24.51
C ALA A 27 -2.18 -14.99 -23.12
N SER A 28 -2.12 -16.31 -23.00
CA SER A 28 -1.74 -16.97 -21.76
C SER A 28 -0.77 -18.13 -21.98
N LYS A 29 0.10 -18.37 -21.00
CA LYS A 29 1.02 -19.50 -20.96
C LYS A 29 1.14 -20.02 -19.54
N VAL A 30 1.19 -21.34 -19.39
CA VAL A 30 1.43 -22.01 -18.12
C VAL A 30 2.76 -22.75 -18.16
N TYR A 31 3.54 -22.58 -17.11
CA TYR A 31 4.81 -23.26 -16.89
C TYR A 31 4.73 -24.07 -15.61
N ARG A 32 5.34 -25.26 -15.60
CA ARG A 32 5.39 -26.15 -14.43
C ARG A 32 6.82 -26.40 -13.98
N GLY A 33 7.02 -26.37 -12.67
CA GLY A 33 8.23 -26.83 -11.99
C GLY A 33 8.19 -28.34 -11.72
N ASN A 34 9.27 -28.86 -11.17
CA ASN A 34 9.40 -30.29 -10.89
C ASN A 34 8.69 -30.70 -9.60
N ASP A 35 8.51 -29.79 -8.64
CA ASP A 35 7.96 -30.10 -7.32
C ASP A 35 6.56 -29.51 -7.16
N GLY A 36 5.77 -29.53 -8.23
CA GLY A 36 4.38 -29.05 -8.24
C GLY A 36 4.23 -27.53 -8.40
N GLN A 37 5.33 -26.76 -8.45
CA GLN A 37 5.25 -25.32 -8.67
C GLN A 37 4.64 -24.99 -10.03
N THR A 38 3.90 -23.89 -10.10
CA THR A 38 3.28 -23.41 -11.35
C THR A 38 3.47 -21.91 -11.50
N VAL A 39 3.78 -21.48 -12.71
CA VAL A 39 3.84 -20.07 -13.11
C VAL A 39 2.89 -19.85 -14.27
N GLU A 40 1.92 -18.98 -14.07
CA GLU A 40 0.92 -18.63 -15.09
C GLU A 40 1.19 -17.20 -15.54
N VAL A 41 1.34 -17.04 -16.85
CA VAL A 41 1.66 -15.77 -17.51
C VAL A 41 0.46 -15.38 -18.35
N VAL A 42 -0.14 -14.22 -18.06
CA VAL A 42 -1.21 -13.62 -18.86
C VAL A 42 -0.68 -12.32 -19.46
N THR A 43 -0.40 -12.32 -20.76
CA THR A 43 -0.07 -11.07 -21.49
C THR A 43 -1.33 -10.20 -21.56
N LEU A 44 -1.19 -8.91 -21.27
CA LEU A 44 -2.31 -7.97 -21.23
C LEU A 44 -2.48 -7.24 -22.57
N GLU A 45 -3.71 -6.84 -22.88
CA GLU A 45 -3.99 -5.86 -23.93
C GLU A 45 -3.82 -4.40 -23.41
N PRO A 46 -3.46 -3.44 -24.29
CA PRO A 46 -2.92 -3.68 -25.63
C PRO A 46 -1.53 -4.30 -25.52
N ARG A 47 -1.19 -5.29 -26.35
CA ARG A 47 0.15 -5.95 -26.31
C ARG A 47 1.35 -5.00 -26.39
N THR A 48 1.14 -3.78 -26.90
CA THR A 48 2.15 -2.71 -26.97
C THR A 48 2.59 -2.20 -25.60
N SER A 49 1.78 -2.38 -24.56
CA SER A 49 2.11 -1.98 -23.18
C SER A 49 3.29 -2.77 -22.60
N SER A 50 3.61 -3.93 -23.19
CA SER A 50 4.61 -4.86 -22.65
C SER A 50 4.32 -5.22 -21.18
N GLU A 51 3.05 -5.40 -20.83
CA GLU A 51 2.63 -5.80 -19.49
C GLU A 51 2.09 -7.24 -19.49
N ALA A 52 2.30 -7.92 -18.37
CA ALA A 52 1.73 -9.24 -18.11
C ALA A 52 1.35 -9.39 -16.64
N LEU A 53 0.33 -10.20 -16.36
CA LEU A 53 0.12 -10.75 -15.02
C LEU A 53 0.90 -12.04 -14.86
N ILE A 54 1.58 -12.20 -13.73
CA ILE A 54 2.29 -13.41 -13.33
C ILE A 54 1.68 -13.91 -12.03
N ARG A 55 1.10 -15.12 -12.05
CA ARG A 55 0.68 -15.83 -10.84
C ARG A 55 1.65 -16.98 -10.56
N VAL A 56 2.18 -17.02 -9.34
CA VAL A 56 3.13 -18.05 -8.88
C VAL A 56 2.47 -18.89 -7.80
N ARG A 57 2.57 -20.22 -7.87
CA ARG A 57 1.98 -21.16 -6.90
C ARG A 57 2.89 -22.35 -6.61
N GLY A 58 2.66 -22.99 -5.46
CA GLY A 58 3.38 -24.18 -4.99
C GLY A 58 4.75 -23.86 -4.39
N THR A 59 5.00 -22.63 -3.93
CA THR A 59 6.30 -22.23 -3.36
C THR A 59 6.37 -22.37 -1.84
N ASP A 60 5.25 -22.63 -1.18
CA ASP A 60 5.10 -22.65 0.30
C ASP A 60 5.60 -21.37 0.99
N SER A 61 5.72 -20.26 0.25
CA SER A 61 6.10 -18.96 0.83
C SER A 61 4.87 -18.18 1.27
N GLU A 62 5.11 -17.12 2.07
CA GLU A 62 4.06 -16.18 2.50
C GLU A 62 3.35 -15.47 1.34
N HIS A 63 3.92 -15.52 0.13
CA HIS A 63 3.37 -14.90 -1.07
C HIS A 63 2.82 -15.92 -2.07
N ASP A 64 2.70 -17.20 -1.71
CA ASP A 64 2.16 -18.23 -2.60
C ASP A 64 0.76 -17.84 -3.13
N GLY A 65 0.55 -17.94 -4.44
CA GLY A 65 -0.68 -17.54 -5.11
C GLY A 65 -0.80 -16.04 -5.44
N ILE A 66 0.21 -15.22 -5.14
CA ILE A 66 0.17 -13.81 -5.52
C ILE A 66 0.15 -13.64 -7.04
N THR A 67 -0.63 -12.66 -7.51
CA THR A 67 -0.80 -12.31 -8.93
C THR A 67 -0.31 -10.90 -9.20
N LEU A 68 0.92 -10.82 -9.71
CA LEU A 68 1.68 -9.58 -9.86
C LEU A 68 1.52 -9.04 -11.28
N LYS A 69 1.25 -7.73 -11.41
CA LYS A 69 1.43 -7.04 -12.70
C LYS A 69 2.91 -6.76 -12.90
N CYS A 70 3.46 -7.26 -14.00
CA CYS A 70 4.86 -7.14 -14.34
C CYS A 70 5.03 -6.38 -15.67
N THR A 71 6.07 -5.55 -15.72
CA THR A 71 6.62 -5.01 -16.96
C THR A 71 7.52 -6.06 -17.60
N VAL A 72 7.31 -6.34 -18.88
CA VAL A 72 8.08 -7.29 -19.68
C VAL A 72 9.26 -6.56 -20.33
N LYS A 73 10.46 -6.70 -19.74
CA LYS A 73 11.71 -6.17 -20.29
C LYS A 73 12.24 -7.16 -21.34
N LYS A 74 11.98 -6.91 -22.62
CA LYS A 74 12.50 -7.74 -23.72
C LYS A 74 14.01 -7.56 -23.86
N LEU A 75 14.71 -8.67 -24.01
CA LEU A 75 16.16 -8.75 -24.18
C LEU A 75 16.48 -9.46 -25.50
N SER A 76 17.71 -9.35 -25.99
CA SER A 76 18.15 -9.97 -27.25
C SER A 76 17.97 -11.50 -27.29
N ARG A 77 17.95 -12.16 -26.11
CA ARG A 77 17.79 -13.62 -25.99
C ARG A 77 16.74 -14.03 -24.97
N GLY A 78 15.74 -13.17 -24.72
CA GLY A 78 14.80 -13.45 -23.65
C GLY A 78 13.89 -12.30 -23.23
N ALA A 79 13.31 -12.45 -22.05
CA ALA A 79 12.56 -11.41 -21.37
C ALA A 79 12.64 -11.59 -19.85
N ASP A 80 12.70 -10.46 -19.14
CA ASP A 80 12.56 -10.41 -17.68
C ASP A 80 11.20 -9.81 -17.34
N TYR A 81 10.46 -10.45 -16.43
CA TYR A 81 9.16 -9.98 -15.95
C TYR A 81 9.35 -9.33 -14.60
N VAL A 82 9.29 -8.00 -14.59
CA VAL A 82 9.70 -7.18 -13.45
C VAL A 82 8.49 -6.53 -12.79
N THR A 83 8.38 -6.67 -11.48
CA THR A 83 7.44 -5.94 -10.62
C THR A 83 8.22 -5.09 -9.63
N ARG A 84 7.53 -4.46 -8.67
CA ARG A 84 8.17 -3.89 -7.47
C ARG A 84 8.00 -4.82 -6.29
N TYR A 85 9.04 -4.96 -5.49
CA TYR A 85 9.00 -5.59 -4.17
C TYR A 85 9.78 -4.70 -3.22
N HIS A 86 9.16 -4.32 -2.11
CA HIS A 86 9.81 -3.45 -1.12
C HIS A 86 10.39 -2.15 -1.72
N GLY A 87 9.69 -1.57 -2.69
CA GLY A 87 10.07 -0.35 -3.38
C GLY A 87 11.17 -0.50 -4.43
N ASP A 88 11.75 -1.68 -4.64
CA ASP A 88 12.80 -1.91 -5.64
C ASP A 88 12.30 -2.80 -6.78
N ASP A 89 12.94 -2.71 -7.95
CA ASP A 89 12.65 -3.59 -9.10
C ASP A 89 12.95 -5.04 -8.71
N TYR A 90 11.99 -5.93 -8.95
CA TYR A 90 12.08 -7.35 -8.63
C TYR A 90 11.65 -8.22 -9.81
N THR A 91 12.54 -9.11 -10.25
CA THR A 91 12.27 -10.01 -11.36
C THR A 91 11.59 -11.29 -10.87
N VAL A 92 10.32 -11.46 -11.24
CA VAL A 92 9.50 -12.63 -10.86
C VAL A 92 9.78 -13.84 -11.75
N LEU A 93 10.01 -13.58 -13.04
CA LEU A 93 10.30 -14.62 -14.03
C LEU A 93 11.39 -14.13 -14.97
N VAL A 94 12.45 -14.93 -15.08
CA VAL A 94 13.48 -14.79 -16.12
C VAL A 94 13.19 -15.81 -17.21
N GLN A 95 13.19 -15.37 -18.45
CA GLN A 95 13.15 -16.23 -19.63
C GLN A 95 14.39 -15.95 -20.47
N ARG A 96 15.36 -16.88 -20.50
CA ARG A 96 16.63 -16.65 -21.19
C ARG A 96 17.20 -17.94 -21.75
N ASP A 97 17.58 -17.94 -23.02
CA ASP A 97 18.25 -19.08 -23.68
C ASP A 97 17.53 -20.44 -23.46
N GLY A 98 16.18 -20.43 -23.45
CA GLY A 98 15.35 -21.63 -23.22
C GLY A 98 15.23 -22.06 -21.75
N VAL A 99 15.90 -21.38 -20.83
CA VAL A 99 15.75 -21.55 -19.38
C VAL A 99 14.70 -20.56 -18.87
N HIS A 100 13.73 -21.07 -18.11
CA HIS A 100 12.79 -20.24 -17.39
C HIS A 100 12.97 -20.48 -15.89
N GLU A 101 13.22 -19.41 -15.15
CA GLU A 101 13.43 -19.46 -13.71
C GLU A 101 12.52 -18.43 -13.05
N ALA A 102 11.74 -18.88 -12.08
CA ALA A 102 10.85 -18.05 -11.30
C ALA A 102 11.41 -17.83 -9.91
N SER A 103 11.16 -16.64 -9.38
CA SER A 103 11.58 -16.22 -8.06
C SER A 103 10.42 -15.52 -7.35
N LEU A 104 10.23 -15.88 -6.09
CA LEU A 104 9.24 -15.25 -5.23
C LEU A 104 9.90 -14.99 -3.87
N PRO A 105 9.72 -13.82 -3.24
CA PRO A 105 10.34 -13.55 -1.96
C PRO A 105 9.94 -14.59 -0.90
N GLY A 106 10.90 -14.95 -0.04
CA GLY A 106 10.70 -15.96 0.98
C GLY A 106 10.81 -17.42 0.51
N ALA A 107 11.05 -17.69 -0.78
CA ALA A 107 11.30 -19.03 -1.31
C ALA A 107 12.59 -19.07 -2.16
N PRO A 108 13.25 -20.25 -2.27
CA PRO A 108 14.26 -20.48 -3.29
C PRO A 108 13.70 -20.27 -4.70
N SER A 109 14.52 -19.76 -5.62
CA SER A 109 14.14 -19.74 -7.04
C SER A 109 14.03 -21.16 -7.59
N PHE A 110 13.16 -21.34 -8.58
CA PHE A 110 12.91 -22.65 -9.17
C PHE A 110 12.75 -22.57 -10.67
N ARG A 111 13.17 -23.63 -11.36
CA ARG A 111 13.06 -23.72 -12.81
C ARG A 111 11.68 -24.22 -13.20
N VAL A 112 11.17 -23.66 -14.28
CA VAL A 112 9.88 -24.06 -14.87
C VAL A 112 10.04 -24.35 -16.35
N LYS A 113 9.17 -25.22 -16.88
CA LYS A 113 9.10 -25.51 -18.31
C LYS A 113 7.70 -25.23 -18.82
N PHE A 114 7.63 -24.73 -20.06
CA PHE A 114 6.35 -24.51 -20.72
C PHE A 114 5.57 -25.83 -20.78
N ASN A 115 4.28 -25.76 -20.47
CA ASN A 115 3.40 -26.90 -20.48
C ASN A 115 2.17 -26.58 -21.34
N GLN A 116 2.12 -27.20 -22.53
CA GLN A 116 1.05 -26.96 -23.50
C GLN A 116 -0.32 -27.41 -22.96
N GLU A 117 -0.40 -28.63 -22.41
CA GLU A 117 -1.66 -29.17 -21.86
C GLU A 117 -2.25 -28.28 -20.76
N ALA A 118 -1.41 -27.78 -19.85
CA ALA A 118 -1.82 -26.87 -18.81
C ALA A 118 -2.24 -25.50 -19.37
N THR A 119 -1.58 -25.04 -20.44
CA THR A 119 -1.93 -23.80 -21.13
C THR A 119 -3.29 -23.89 -21.82
N ASP A 120 -3.58 -25.00 -22.48
CA ASP A 120 -4.84 -25.21 -23.21
C ASP A 120 -6.05 -25.28 -22.27
N ARG A 121 -5.85 -25.73 -21.03
CA ARG A 121 -6.88 -25.80 -19.98
C ARG A 121 -6.96 -24.53 -19.13
N PHE A 122 -6.06 -23.58 -19.32
CA PHE A 122 -5.92 -22.45 -18.42
C PHE A 122 -6.92 -21.34 -18.72
N ALA A 123 -7.63 -20.89 -17.68
CA ALA A 123 -8.57 -19.79 -17.75
C ALA A 123 -7.92 -18.47 -17.29
N ALA A 124 -7.49 -17.63 -18.25
CA ALA A 124 -6.87 -16.34 -17.94
C ALA A 124 -7.75 -15.42 -17.08
N GLY A 125 -9.08 -15.56 -17.18
CA GLY A 125 -10.04 -14.82 -16.36
C GLY A 125 -9.84 -14.99 -14.85
N GLU A 126 -9.39 -16.17 -14.39
CA GLU A 126 -9.12 -16.40 -12.97
C GLU A 126 -7.92 -15.59 -12.47
N VAL A 127 -6.89 -15.44 -13.28
CA VAL A 127 -5.71 -14.63 -12.94
C VAL A 127 -6.05 -13.14 -12.94
N LEU A 128 -6.86 -12.69 -13.91
CA LEU A 128 -7.36 -11.31 -13.95
C LEU A 128 -8.20 -10.99 -12.69
N ALA A 129 -9.12 -11.89 -12.32
CA ALA A 129 -9.95 -11.73 -11.14
C ALA A 129 -9.13 -11.76 -9.83
N ALA A 130 -8.18 -12.69 -9.72
CA ALA A 130 -7.29 -12.76 -8.55
C ALA A 130 -6.48 -11.48 -8.40
N HIS A 131 -5.91 -10.95 -9.48
CA HIS A 131 -5.19 -9.68 -9.45
C HIS A 131 -6.10 -8.53 -8.98
N GLN A 132 -7.32 -8.44 -9.52
CA GLN A 132 -8.29 -7.42 -9.12
C GLN A 132 -8.59 -7.47 -7.63
N GLN A 133 -8.88 -8.66 -7.10
CA GLN A 133 -9.20 -8.88 -5.70
C GLN A 133 -8.00 -8.54 -4.79
N GLN A 134 -6.79 -8.96 -5.15
CA GLN A 134 -5.57 -8.69 -4.39
C GLN A 134 -5.21 -7.19 -4.40
N ARG A 135 -5.55 -6.49 -5.48
CA ARG A 135 -5.40 -5.03 -5.55
C ARG A 135 -6.39 -4.33 -4.62
N GLU A 136 -7.65 -4.74 -4.63
CA GLU A 136 -8.70 -4.17 -3.79
C GLU A 136 -8.50 -4.46 -2.31
N SER A 137 -7.99 -5.64 -1.96
CA SER A 137 -7.66 -6.00 -0.57
C SER A 137 -6.41 -5.29 -0.03
N GLY A 138 -5.64 -4.62 -0.90
CA GLY A 138 -4.37 -3.99 -0.55
C GLY A 138 -3.19 -4.97 -0.44
N GLN A 139 -3.38 -6.25 -0.73
CA GLN A 139 -2.31 -7.26 -0.68
C GLN A 139 -1.15 -6.92 -1.65
N LEU A 140 -1.46 -6.44 -2.86
CA LEU A 140 -0.41 -6.02 -3.80
C LEU A 140 0.34 -4.78 -3.33
N ALA A 141 -0.37 -3.83 -2.71
CA ALA A 141 0.26 -2.64 -2.14
C ALA A 141 1.21 -3.03 -0.99
N ALA A 142 0.82 -3.98 -0.14
CA ALA A 142 1.69 -4.51 0.92
C ALA A 142 2.95 -5.19 0.36
N PHE A 143 2.83 -5.99 -0.71
CA PHE A 143 3.96 -6.61 -1.38
C PHE A 143 4.95 -5.58 -1.96
N GLN A 144 4.43 -4.49 -2.51
CA GLN A 144 5.24 -3.47 -3.18
C GLN A 144 5.85 -2.45 -2.22
N LYS A 145 5.20 -2.20 -1.08
CA LYS A 145 5.57 -1.13 -0.14
C LYS A 145 6.97 -1.36 0.42
N LYS A 146 7.79 -0.30 0.40
CA LYS A 146 9.14 -0.34 1.00
C LYS A 146 9.03 -0.41 2.53
N PRO A 147 9.64 -1.40 3.18
CA PRO A 147 9.76 -1.39 4.63
C PRO A 147 10.88 -0.42 5.02
N TRP A 148 10.66 0.35 6.09
CA TRP A 148 11.64 1.33 6.60
C TRP A 148 12.04 1.04 8.05
N PRO A 149 12.47 -0.20 8.39
CA PRO A 149 12.63 -0.63 9.77
C PRO A 149 13.64 0.23 10.54
N HIS A 150 14.67 0.76 9.87
CA HIS A 150 15.61 1.69 10.50
C HIS A 150 14.94 3.02 10.88
N LEU A 151 14.10 3.60 10.01
CA LEU A 151 13.37 4.83 10.31
C LEU A 151 12.31 4.59 11.38
N GLU A 152 11.56 3.49 11.30
CA GLU A 152 10.58 3.13 12.32
C GLU A 152 11.24 2.99 13.69
N LYS A 153 12.38 2.29 13.77
CA LYS A 153 13.17 2.17 15.01
C LYS A 153 13.70 3.53 15.49
N LYS A 154 14.26 4.33 14.59
CA LYS A 154 14.76 5.69 14.89
C LYS A 154 13.65 6.56 15.50
N TYR A 155 12.47 6.55 14.91
CA TYR A 155 11.35 7.39 15.33
C TYR A 155 10.60 6.85 16.55
N ALA A 156 10.54 5.53 16.73
CA ALA A 156 10.07 4.93 17.98
C ALA A 156 10.95 5.32 19.19
N ALA A 157 12.28 5.40 19.00
CA ALA A 157 13.17 5.90 20.04
C ALA A 157 12.88 7.37 20.39
N ARG A 158 12.68 8.24 19.39
CA ARG A 158 12.27 9.64 19.61
C ARG A 158 10.91 9.78 20.30
N ALA A 159 9.95 8.93 19.94
CA ALA A 159 8.66 8.87 20.59
C ALA A 159 8.79 8.51 22.09
N THR A 160 9.67 7.57 22.41
CA THR A 160 9.98 7.20 23.80
C THR A 160 10.58 8.36 24.59
N GLU A 161 11.53 9.10 23.99
CA GLU A 161 12.10 10.32 24.60
C GLU A 161 11.02 11.38 24.88
N ALA A 162 10.10 11.59 23.95
CA ALA A 162 9.02 12.56 24.11
C ALA A 162 7.99 12.14 25.17
N VAL A 163 7.64 10.86 25.25
CA VAL A 163 6.77 10.34 26.31
C VAL A 163 7.44 10.49 27.68
N ALA A 164 8.74 10.23 27.80
CA ALA A 164 9.46 10.47 29.04
C ALA A 164 9.46 11.97 29.43
N ALA A 165 9.55 12.88 28.45
CA ALA A 165 9.42 14.31 28.69
C ALA A 165 8.00 14.70 29.12
N LEU A 166 6.96 14.09 28.54
CA LEU A 166 5.56 14.26 28.96
C LEU A 166 5.34 13.79 30.40
N GLN A 167 5.88 12.63 30.77
CA GLN A 167 5.78 12.11 32.14
C GLN A 167 6.38 13.08 33.15
N LYS A 168 7.56 13.64 32.84
CA LYS A 168 8.22 14.62 33.71
C LYS A 168 7.44 15.93 33.84
N ARG A 169 6.76 16.36 32.77
CA ARG A 169 6.08 17.68 32.73
C ARG A 169 4.63 17.63 33.21
N CYS A 170 3.90 16.60 32.82
CA CYS A 170 2.45 16.48 33.03
C CYS A 170 2.05 15.30 33.92
N GLY A 171 3.01 14.47 34.36
CA GLY A 171 2.73 13.29 35.18
C GLY A 171 2.06 12.13 34.45
N VAL A 172 1.95 12.20 33.11
CA VAL A 172 1.33 11.17 32.26
C VAL A 172 2.33 10.54 31.30
N ALA A 173 2.20 9.23 31.09
CA ALA A 173 3.04 8.45 30.17
C ALA A 173 2.15 7.71 29.16
N PRO A 174 1.44 8.43 28.27
CA PRO A 174 0.72 7.77 27.19
C PRO A 174 1.69 7.03 26.28
N SER A 175 1.24 5.93 25.67
CA SER A 175 1.97 5.37 24.54
C SER A 175 1.98 6.38 23.39
N PHE A 176 3.09 6.45 22.65
CA PHE A 176 3.16 7.25 21.42
C PHE A 176 3.45 6.31 20.26
N THR A 177 2.53 6.26 19.30
CA THR A 177 2.60 5.34 18.16
C THR A 177 2.42 6.08 16.85
N PHE A 178 3.01 5.51 15.79
CA PHE A 178 2.84 5.98 14.43
C PHE A 178 1.96 4.98 13.70
N ASP A 179 1.00 5.49 12.95
CA ASP A 179 0.22 4.68 12.03
C ASP A 179 1.03 4.46 10.73
N TRP A 180 2.03 3.59 10.75
CA TRP A 180 2.98 3.39 9.64
C TRP A 180 2.33 3.05 8.30
N LYS A 181 1.14 2.45 8.30
CA LYS A 181 0.36 2.19 7.08
C LYS A 181 -0.08 3.48 6.38
N SER A 182 -0.25 4.59 7.12
CA SER A 182 -0.66 5.88 6.55
C SER A 182 0.47 6.63 5.84
N PHE A 183 1.73 6.31 6.14
CA PHE A 183 2.90 6.88 5.47
C PHE A 183 3.26 6.03 4.24
N GLY A 184 3.18 6.64 3.05
CA GLY A 184 3.63 6.03 1.80
C GLY A 184 5.14 6.16 1.60
N ASP A 185 5.65 5.51 0.56
CA ASP A 185 7.08 5.48 0.26
C ASP A 185 7.67 6.88 0.01
N GLU A 186 6.91 7.77 -0.65
CA GLU A 186 7.30 9.16 -0.86
C GLU A 186 7.49 9.91 0.47
N GLN A 187 6.53 9.78 1.39
CA GLN A 187 6.62 10.42 2.70
C GLN A 187 7.78 9.83 3.50
N MET A 188 7.96 8.50 3.48
CA MET A 188 9.06 7.87 4.21
C MET A 188 10.44 8.21 3.64
N ALA A 189 10.54 8.57 2.35
CA ALA A 189 11.79 8.98 1.72
C ALA A 189 12.14 10.45 1.95
N GLU A 190 11.14 11.35 1.91
CA GLU A 190 11.37 12.79 1.86
C GLU A 190 11.01 13.54 3.16
N LEU A 191 10.01 13.04 3.90
CA LEU A 191 9.53 13.69 5.11
C LEU A 191 10.31 13.21 6.32
N ASP A 192 10.78 14.14 7.16
CA ASP A 192 11.14 13.79 8.53
C ASP A 192 9.86 13.51 9.32
N VAL A 193 9.44 12.24 9.35
CA VAL A 193 8.20 11.79 10.00
C VAL A 193 8.16 12.20 11.47
N TRP A 194 9.31 12.21 12.16
CA TRP A 194 9.35 12.72 13.52
C TRP A 194 9.03 14.21 13.58
N ALA A 195 9.65 15.05 12.75
CA ALA A 195 9.36 16.48 12.75
C ALA A 195 7.87 16.77 12.46
N ALA A 196 7.24 15.97 11.58
CA ALA A 196 5.82 16.09 11.29
C ALA A 196 4.90 15.62 12.44
N CYS A 197 5.34 14.68 13.28
CA CYS A 197 4.55 14.08 14.36
C CYS A 197 4.85 14.63 15.76
N ALA A 198 6.07 15.14 15.99
CA ALA A 198 6.53 15.72 17.24
C ALA A 198 5.63 16.84 17.79
N PRO A 199 4.92 17.64 16.97
CA PRO A 199 3.96 18.61 17.47
C PRO A 199 2.91 17.99 18.41
N LEU A 200 2.45 16.75 18.17
CA LEU A 200 1.48 16.09 19.05
C LEU A 200 1.99 15.97 20.48
N ALA A 201 3.19 15.42 20.67
CA ALA A 201 3.78 15.28 22.01
C ALA A 201 4.18 16.65 22.60
N THR A 202 4.71 17.55 21.77
CA THR A 202 5.17 18.87 22.22
C THR A 202 4.03 19.72 22.74
N GLN A 203 2.90 19.76 22.01
CA GLN A 203 1.72 20.52 22.42
C GLN A 203 0.94 19.83 23.54
N ALA A 204 0.87 18.50 23.55
CA ALA A 204 0.38 17.76 24.73
C ALA A 204 1.12 18.20 26.02
N GLY A 205 2.44 18.40 25.94
CA GLY A 205 3.25 18.85 27.08
C GLY A 205 3.01 20.30 27.52
N LYS A 206 2.43 21.14 26.66
CA LYS A 206 2.00 22.50 27.02
C LYS A 206 0.58 22.51 27.60
N HIS A 207 -0.26 21.58 27.17
CA HIS A 207 -1.67 21.48 27.54
C HIS A 207 -1.94 20.28 28.46
N CYS A 208 -1.22 20.18 29.59
CA CYS A 208 -1.27 18.99 30.46
C CYS A 208 -2.71 18.61 30.89
N ALA A 209 -3.58 19.59 31.14
CA ALA A 209 -4.97 19.35 31.52
C ALA A 209 -5.76 18.57 30.43
N SER A 210 -5.46 18.84 29.16
CA SER A 210 -6.14 18.27 27.99
C SER A 210 -5.68 16.85 27.64
N VAL A 211 -4.60 16.39 28.27
CA VAL A 211 -4.00 15.08 28.04
C VAL A 211 -3.92 14.22 29.31
N LYS A 212 -4.50 14.67 30.42
CA LYS A 212 -4.47 13.97 31.72
C LYS A 212 -5.03 12.54 31.64
N ASP A 213 -6.05 12.34 30.80
CA ASP A 213 -6.76 11.07 30.63
C ASP A 213 -6.27 10.30 29.40
N ALA A 214 -5.29 10.85 28.65
CA ALA A 214 -4.79 10.21 27.44
C ALA A 214 -3.90 9.01 27.79
N ARG A 215 -4.22 7.85 27.23
CA ARG A 215 -3.39 6.63 27.29
C ARG A 215 -2.63 6.38 26.00
N ALA A 216 -3.07 6.96 24.89
CA ALA A 216 -2.41 6.82 23.60
C ALA A 216 -2.39 8.14 22.82
N LEU A 217 -1.23 8.44 22.25
CA LEU A 217 -1.00 9.47 21.26
C LEU A 217 -0.67 8.76 19.94
N VAL A 218 -1.47 8.99 18.91
CA VAL A 218 -1.31 8.36 17.59
C VAL A 218 -1.03 9.44 16.57
N CYS A 219 0.07 9.33 15.83
CA CYS A 219 0.31 10.15 14.66
C CYS A 219 0.06 9.34 13.38
N ARG A 220 -0.75 9.89 12.47
CA ARG A 220 -0.99 9.32 11.13
C ARG A 220 -0.82 10.40 10.07
N PHE A 221 -0.52 10.01 8.85
CA PHE A 221 -0.49 10.91 7.70
C PHE A 221 -1.86 10.96 7.01
N GLY A 222 -2.23 12.12 6.47
CA GLY A 222 -3.47 12.29 5.71
C GLY A 222 -3.44 13.50 4.78
N PRO A 223 -4.52 13.72 4.01
CA PRO A 223 -4.58 14.79 3.02
C PRO A 223 -4.66 16.20 3.64
N THR A 224 -5.16 16.30 4.87
CA THR A 224 -5.31 17.56 5.61
C THR A 224 -4.99 17.33 7.08
N LEU A 225 -4.57 18.41 7.78
CA LEU A 225 -4.39 18.35 9.23
C LEU A 225 -5.71 17.99 9.92
N GLY A 226 -5.63 17.10 10.90
CA GLY A 226 -6.79 16.60 11.64
C GLY A 226 -6.44 16.29 13.08
N PHE A 227 -7.41 16.44 13.98
CA PHE A 227 -7.26 16.04 15.37
C PHE A 227 -8.55 15.36 15.84
N GLU A 228 -8.41 14.16 16.38
CA GLU A 228 -9.52 13.35 16.85
C GLU A 228 -9.24 12.91 18.29
N ARG A 229 -10.25 13.01 19.15
CA ARG A 229 -10.24 12.44 20.51
C ARG A 229 -11.27 11.32 20.55
N ALA A 230 -10.80 10.09 20.68
CA ALA A 230 -11.63 8.90 20.79
C ALA A 230 -11.32 8.20 22.12
N GLY A 231 -12.16 8.43 23.12
CA GLY A 231 -11.90 7.95 24.49
C GLY A 231 -10.61 8.55 25.04
N ASP A 232 -9.68 7.68 25.43
CA ASP A 232 -8.34 8.00 25.95
C ASP A 232 -7.25 8.08 24.86
N THR A 233 -7.64 8.02 23.59
CA THR A 233 -6.73 8.09 22.44
C THR A 233 -6.84 9.44 21.74
N LEU A 234 -5.70 10.11 21.57
CA LEU A 234 -5.58 11.35 20.80
C LEU A 234 -4.86 11.05 19.48
N THR A 235 -5.56 11.26 18.37
CA THR A 235 -5.02 11.02 17.04
C THR A 235 -4.76 12.35 16.33
N PHE A 236 -3.51 12.59 15.95
CA PHE A 236 -3.13 13.68 15.08
C PHE A 236 -2.93 13.16 13.66
N THR A 237 -3.68 13.73 12.72
CA THR A 237 -3.46 13.55 11.29
C THR A 237 -2.54 14.67 10.82
N THR A 238 -1.32 14.32 10.42
CA THR A 238 -0.29 15.23 9.92
C THR A 238 -0.27 15.25 8.39
N THR A 239 0.45 16.21 7.81
CA THR A 239 0.66 16.38 6.36
C THR A 239 2.14 16.66 6.07
N ASN A 240 2.51 16.86 4.80
CA ASN A 240 3.85 17.31 4.41
C ASN A 240 4.26 18.64 5.06
N LYS A 241 3.29 19.46 5.49
CA LYS A 241 3.52 20.73 6.19
C LYS A 241 3.32 20.61 7.71
N GLY A 242 3.12 19.40 8.22
CA GLY A 242 2.78 19.13 9.61
C GLY A 242 3.80 19.66 10.61
N ALA A 243 5.09 19.69 10.28
CA ALA A 243 6.11 20.28 11.13
C ALA A 243 5.93 21.79 11.32
N ALA A 244 5.51 22.50 10.26
CA ALA A 244 5.34 23.96 10.27
C ALA A 244 3.96 24.38 10.78
N GLU A 245 2.90 23.70 10.33
CA GLU A 245 1.51 24.08 10.60
C GLU A 245 0.90 23.35 11.80
N GLY A 246 1.40 22.15 12.10
CA GLY A 246 0.90 21.28 13.17
C GLY A 246 0.92 21.91 14.56
N PRO A 247 1.97 22.65 14.98
CA PRO A 247 1.98 23.30 16.29
C PRO A 247 0.79 24.24 16.51
N ALA A 248 0.55 25.17 15.59
CA ALA A 248 -0.55 26.14 15.70
C ALA A 248 -1.92 25.45 15.60
N PHE A 249 -2.05 24.46 14.71
CA PHE A 249 -3.26 23.67 14.57
C PHE A 249 -3.61 22.94 15.89
N LEU A 250 -2.64 22.26 16.49
CA LEU A 250 -2.84 21.49 17.73
C LEU A 250 -3.07 22.38 18.94
N ASP A 251 -2.45 23.56 19.02
CA ASP A 251 -2.73 24.52 20.10
C ASP A 251 -4.22 24.90 20.12
N GLY A 252 -4.82 25.13 18.95
CA GLY A 252 -6.27 25.40 18.84
C GLY A 252 -7.18 24.20 19.15
N LYS A 253 -6.65 22.97 19.22
CA LYS A 253 -7.42 21.75 19.50
C LYS A 253 -7.23 21.20 20.90
N LEU A 254 -6.08 21.47 21.50
CA LEU A 254 -5.72 21.06 22.86
C LEU A 254 -5.97 22.16 23.89
N SER A 255 -6.28 23.38 23.47
CA SER A 255 -6.79 24.39 24.39
C SER A 255 -8.18 23.97 24.94
N PRO A 256 -8.43 24.12 26.25
CA PRO A 256 -9.71 23.77 26.88
C PRO A 256 -10.89 24.62 26.39
#